data_AF-A0A7Y5N294-F1
#
_entry.id   AF-A0A7Y5N294-F1
#
_cell.length_a   1.000
_cell.length_b   1.000
_cell.length_c   1.000
_cell.angle_alpha   90.00
_cell.angle_beta   90.00
_cell.angle_gamma   90.00
#
_symmetry.space_group_name_H-M   'P 1'
#
loop_
_entity.id
_entity.type
_entity.pdbx_description
1 polymer ?
#
loop_
_entity_poly.entity_id
_entity_poly.type
_entity_poly.pdbx_seq_one_letter_code
_entity_poly.pdbx_strand_id
1 'polypeptide(L)'
;MAIRLTLRCERCGAPSVSEGAWVLCRSCGTWCGFDFTVWLDSDQWTEFNRRAMADPEGYMRRFERHGQALDQASAQARGSSPGQPAFEAALEAAAREADWLMAEMPSYVPPRVLTNHELRQRYARWIGFDLLHARLGGRVSALYTRLNQATAALGFGANENPMEAVKAMLAVLRELAQARQELGSPPDPEGLSFEARLRIASSQMLSAYLRLIAPEHQGPVLEMIYGQGSVEVVGPASHDYSLYFDWECPRCGLFSLQGHGVEVTTCPGCFCTRRFDVEFLKLGALAQPCPSCGARVEFARGAPEARCDFCTTTQRRFAATGAAQRLLSREVRLTVAAQHGLPQEIPEQEGLEVSAATRLQRQAEGVARMAQWFHMFVTPARIYGLARASAKESTSALFAAALQIVMAEGPPEAVKLLQAAQRKSPAGPASEAEIP
;
A
#
# COMPACT_ATOMS: atom_id res chain seq x y z
N MET A 1 15.07 -7.65 2.22
CA MET A 1 14.76 -7.99 0.82
C MET A 1 14.48 -6.68 0.13
N ALA A 2 15.46 -6.11 -0.56
CA ALA A 2 15.22 -4.94 -1.37
C ALA A 2 14.92 -5.41 -2.80
N ILE A 3 13.78 -4.99 -3.36
CA ILE A 3 13.49 -5.29 -4.76
C ILE A 3 14.10 -4.19 -5.64
N ARG A 4 14.63 -4.55 -6.81
CA ARG A 4 15.07 -3.62 -7.85
C ARG A 4 14.25 -3.90 -9.10
N LEU A 5 13.77 -2.83 -9.75
CA LEU A 5 13.18 -2.94 -11.08
C LEU A 5 14.23 -2.67 -12.15
N THR A 6 14.29 -3.56 -13.13
CA THR A 6 15.11 -3.44 -14.32
C THR A 6 14.18 -3.27 -15.52
N LEU A 7 13.55 -2.10 -15.64
CA LEU A 7 12.62 -1.85 -16.75
C LEU A 7 13.39 -1.35 -17.97
N ARG A 8 13.05 -1.91 -19.13
CA ARG A 8 13.45 -1.41 -20.44
C ARG A 8 12.36 -0.49 -20.97
N CYS A 9 12.76 0.65 -21.53
CA CYS A 9 11.84 1.56 -22.17
C CYS A 9 11.18 0.88 -23.37
N GLU A 10 9.85 0.95 -23.44
CA GLU A 10 9.09 0.39 -24.57
C GLU A 10 9.44 1.09 -25.90
N ARG A 11 9.75 2.39 -25.86
CA ARG A 11 10.05 3.16 -27.09
C ARG A 11 11.44 2.94 -27.66
N CYS A 12 12.46 2.86 -26.81
CA CYS A 12 13.86 2.88 -27.26
C CYS A 12 14.71 1.73 -26.73
N GLY A 13 14.15 0.83 -25.90
CA GLY A 13 14.88 -0.30 -25.30
C GLY A 13 15.96 0.10 -24.27
N ALA A 14 16.18 1.40 -24.05
CA ALA A 14 17.15 1.86 -23.07
C ALA A 14 16.70 1.51 -21.63
N PRO A 15 17.64 1.28 -20.70
CA PRO A 15 17.28 1.06 -19.30
C PRO A 15 16.60 2.30 -18.71
N SER A 16 15.63 2.05 -17.84
CA SER A 16 14.98 3.09 -17.05
C SER A 16 15.72 3.34 -15.73
N VAL A 17 15.41 4.47 -15.10
CA VAL A 17 15.92 4.92 -13.81
C VAL A 17 14.78 5.47 -12.98
N SER A 18 14.91 5.48 -11.65
CA SER A 18 13.93 6.15 -10.79
C SER A 18 14.16 7.66 -10.76
N GLU A 19 13.08 8.44 -10.81
CA GLU A 19 13.00 9.87 -10.57
C GLU A 19 11.84 10.14 -9.61
N GLY A 20 12.14 10.31 -8.32
CA GLY A 20 11.12 10.23 -7.28
C GLY A 20 10.40 8.87 -7.36
N ALA A 21 9.10 8.83 -7.11
CA ALA A 21 8.31 7.60 -7.23
C ALA A 21 8.14 7.11 -8.68
N TRP A 22 8.49 7.92 -9.67
CA TRP A 22 8.29 7.57 -11.07
C TRP A 22 9.51 6.89 -11.67
N VAL A 23 9.31 5.98 -12.61
CA VAL A 23 10.40 5.29 -13.33
C VAL A 23 10.48 5.85 -14.75
N LEU A 24 11.60 6.47 -15.11
CA LEU A 24 11.83 7.22 -16.35
C LEU A 24 12.89 6.55 -17.22
N CYS A 25 12.69 6.53 -18.53
CA CYS A 25 13.78 6.31 -19.48
C CYS A 25 14.55 7.61 -19.71
N ARG A 26 15.83 7.69 -19.29
CA ARG A 26 16.65 8.89 -19.54
C ARG A 26 16.92 9.16 -21.03
N SER A 27 16.92 8.13 -21.86
CA SER A 27 17.30 8.29 -23.27
C SER A 27 16.23 8.97 -24.12
N CYS A 28 14.94 8.69 -23.88
CA CYS A 28 13.83 9.29 -24.63
C CYS A 28 12.82 10.04 -23.77
N GLY A 29 13.02 10.08 -22.44
CA GLY A 29 12.12 10.75 -21.51
C GLY A 29 10.77 10.05 -21.30
N THR A 30 10.63 8.77 -21.63
CA THR A 30 9.35 8.04 -21.46
C THR A 30 9.21 7.44 -20.06
N TRP A 31 8.08 7.65 -19.39
CA TRP A 31 7.77 6.96 -18.14
C TRP A 31 7.48 5.48 -18.38
N CYS A 32 7.99 4.64 -17.48
CA CYS A 32 8.00 3.19 -17.59
C CYS A 32 7.23 2.52 -16.43
N GLY A 33 6.96 3.25 -15.34
CA GLY A 33 6.32 2.71 -14.14
C GLY A 33 6.24 3.71 -12.99
N PHE A 34 5.67 3.24 -11.89
CA PHE A 34 5.53 3.95 -10.62
C PHE A 34 5.84 3.03 -9.45
N ASP A 35 6.52 3.56 -8.44
CA ASP A 35 6.87 2.91 -7.19
C ASP A 35 6.15 3.60 -6.03
N PHE A 36 5.03 3.02 -5.61
CA PHE A 36 4.25 3.55 -4.51
C PHE A 36 4.95 3.39 -3.15
N THR A 37 5.86 2.42 -3.00
CA THR A 37 6.63 2.25 -1.75
C THR A 37 7.51 3.46 -1.52
N VAL A 38 8.16 3.92 -2.58
CA VAL A 38 8.97 5.13 -2.60
C VAL A 38 8.15 6.40 -2.45
N TRP A 39 6.99 6.46 -3.10
CA TRP A 39 6.06 7.58 -2.93
C TRP A 39 5.75 7.83 -1.46
N LEU A 40 5.42 6.78 -0.73
CA LEU A 40 5.02 6.87 0.68
C LEU A 40 6.14 7.23 1.64
N ASP A 41 7.39 7.00 1.23
CA ASP A 41 8.58 7.42 1.97
C ASP A 41 9.13 8.78 1.48
N SER A 42 8.40 9.49 0.60
CA SER A 42 8.83 10.78 0.05
C SER A 42 8.29 11.99 0.82
N ASP A 43 9.02 13.11 0.75
CA ASP A 43 8.58 14.39 1.29
C ASP A 43 7.26 14.88 0.68
N GLN A 44 7.01 14.52 -0.58
CA GLN A 44 5.76 14.88 -1.28
C GLN A 44 4.55 14.20 -0.64
N TRP A 45 4.69 12.94 -0.20
CA TRP A 45 3.64 12.24 0.55
C TRP A 45 3.42 12.86 1.93
N THR A 46 4.50 13.16 2.66
CA THR A 46 4.40 13.82 3.97
C THR A 46 3.70 15.17 3.85
N GLU A 47 4.10 16.00 2.89
CA GLU A 47 3.50 17.33 2.68
C GLU A 47 2.04 17.23 2.22
N PHE A 48 1.71 16.27 1.34
CA PHE A 48 0.33 15.99 0.98
C PHE A 48 -0.54 15.70 2.22
N ASN A 49 -0.09 14.79 3.09
CA ASN A 49 -0.84 14.46 4.30
C ASN A 49 -0.89 15.63 5.29
N ARG A 50 0.20 16.38 5.45
CA ARG A 50 0.24 17.55 6.33
C ARG A 50 -0.80 18.60 5.92
N ARG A 51 -0.91 18.90 4.63
CA ARG A 51 -1.93 19.82 4.09
C ARG A 51 -3.35 19.30 4.31
N ALA A 52 -3.57 17.99 4.12
CA ALA A 52 -4.88 17.37 4.36
C ALA A 52 -5.28 17.42 5.85
N MET A 53 -4.32 17.24 6.75
CA MET A 53 -4.54 17.23 8.20
C MET A 53 -4.63 18.62 8.84
N ALA A 54 -4.13 19.67 8.17
CA ALA A 54 -4.18 21.03 8.69
C ALA A 54 -5.60 21.62 8.73
N ASP A 55 -6.47 21.24 7.79
CA ASP A 55 -7.88 21.61 7.74
C ASP A 55 -8.71 20.41 7.21
N PRO A 56 -8.98 19.40 8.05
CA PRO A 56 -9.66 18.17 7.61
C PRO A 56 -11.05 18.44 7.05
N GLU A 57 -11.82 19.33 7.67
CA GLU A 57 -13.16 19.66 7.20
C GLU A 57 -13.13 20.40 5.87
N GLY A 58 -12.24 21.39 5.71
CA GLY A 58 -12.10 22.10 4.45
C GLY A 58 -11.55 21.21 3.35
N TYR A 59 -10.68 20.24 3.69
CA TYR A 59 -10.24 19.20 2.77
C TYR A 59 -11.43 18.34 2.30
N MET A 60 -12.26 17.84 3.21
CA MET A 60 -13.48 17.08 2.87
C MET A 60 -14.45 17.89 2.00
N ARG A 61 -14.71 19.16 2.34
CA ARG A 61 -15.54 20.07 1.52
C ARG A 61 -15.00 20.29 0.11
N ARG A 62 -13.67 20.23 -0.11
CA ARG A 62 -13.10 20.29 -1.47
C ARG A 62 -13.43 19.02 -2.26
N PHE A 63 -13.28 17.84 -1.65
CA PHE A 63 -13.62 16.57 -2.29
C PHE A 63 -15.13 16.41 -2.57
N GLU A 64 -15.99 16.91 -1.69
CA GLU A 64 -17.44 16.95 -1.92
C GLU A 64 -17.80 17.81 -3.13
N ARG A 65 -17.21 19.01 -3.23
CA ARG A 65 -17.41 19.91 -4.40
C ARG A 65 -16.91 19.29 -5.69
N HIS A 66 -15.75 18.63 -5.66
CA HIS A 66 -15.22 17.87 -6.79
C HIS A 66 -16.21 16.78 -7.24
N GLY A 67 -16.76 16.02 -6.30
CA GLY A 67 -17.80 15.02 -6.58
C GLY A 67 -19.05 15.62 -7.23
N GLN A 68 -19.57 16.72 -6.67
CA GLN A 68 -20.73 17.43 -7.21
C GLN A 68 -20.50 17.97 -8.63
N ALA A 69 -19.30 18.50 -8.90
CA ALA A 69 -18.94 18.99 -10.23
C ALA A 69 -18.90 17.85 -11.27
N LEU A 70 -18.37 16.68 -10.90
CA LEU A 70 -18.40 15.49 -11.75
C LEU A 70 -19.82 14.96 -11.97
N ASP A 71 -20.68 15.01 -10.95
CA ASP A 71 -22.08 14.61 -11.07
C ASP A 71 -22.83 15.53 -12.05
N GLN A 72 -22.59 16.85 -11.98
CA GLN A 72 -23.15 17.83 -12.92
C GLN A 72 -22.66 17.58 -14.36
N ALA A 73 -21.34 17.36 -14.54
CA ALA A 73 -20.77 17.02 -15.85
C ALA A 73 -21.40 15.73 -16.41
N SER A 74 -21.55 14.70 -15.58
CA SER A 74 -22.18 13.44 -15.99
C SER A 74 -23.64 13.64 -16.41
N ALA A 75 -24.41 14.48 -15.70
CA ALA A 75 -25.80 14.77 -16.03
C ALA A 75 -25.90 15.45 -17.41
N GLN A 76 -24.97 16.37 -17.73
CA GLN A 76 -24.90 17.03 -19.03
C GLN A 76 -24.57 16.07 -20.18
N ALA A 77 -23.72 15.07 -19.93
CA ALA A 77 -23.34 14.07 -20.94
C ALA A 77 -24.36 12.94 -21.13
N ARG A 78 -25.42 12.84 -20.31
CA ARG A 78 -26.38 11.72 -20.39
C ARG A 78 -27.04 11.65 -21.77
N GLY A 79 -27.03 10.45 -22.35
CA GLY A 79 -27.56 10.21 -23.70
C GLY A 79 -26.72 10.80 -24.83
N SER A 80 -25.54 11.35 -24.52
CA SER A 80 -24.59 11.88 -25.50
C SER A 80 -23.39 10.95 -25.67
N SER A 81 -22.73 11.03 -26.82
CA SER A 81 -21.55 10.24 -27.19
C SER A 81 -20.34 11.14 -27.49
N PRO A 82 -19.11 10.61 -27.39
CA PRO A 82 -17.89 11.32 -27.80
C PRO A 82 -18.03 12.00 -29.17
N GLY A 83 -17.52 13.23 -29.27
CA GLY A 83 -17.64 14.07 -30.47
C GLY A 83 -18.93 14.88 -30.57
N GLN A 84 -19.94 14.61 -29.73
CA GLN A 84 -21.14 15.46 -29.66
C GLN A 84 -20.94 16.67 -28.74
N PRO A 85 -21.49 17.86 -29.06
CA PRO A 85 -21.25 19.08 -28.29
C PRO A 85 -21.53 18.97 -26.78
N ALA A 86 -22.61 18.27 -26.40
CA ALA A 86 -22.97 18.08 -25.00
C ALA A 86 -21.95 17.19 -24.26
N PHE A 87 -21.45 16.14 -24.90
CA PHE A 87 -20.41 15.28 -24.34
C PHE A 87 -19.08 16.03 -24.24
N GLU A 88 -18.71 16.80 -25.26
CA GLU A 88 -17.48 17.57 -25.27
C GLU A 88 -17.43 18.63 -24.15
N ALA A 89 -18.54 19.35 -23.94
CA ALA A 89 -18.65 20.32 -22.86
C ALA A 89 -18.57 19.66 -21.47
N ALA A 90 -19.19 18.48 -21.31
CA ALA A 90 -19.09 17.70 -20.08
C ALA A 90 -17.67 17.15 -19.85
N LEU A 91 -16.99 16.71 -20.90
CA LEU A 91 -15.60 16.26 -20.84
C LEU A 91 -14.65 17.40 -20.45
N GLU A 92 -14.87 18.61 -20.96
CA GLU A 92 -14.12 19.79 -20.53
C GLU A 92 -14.36 20.13 -19.05
N ALA A 93 -15.59 19.96 -18.56
CA ALA A 93 -15.89 20.12 -17.14
C ALA A 93 -15.16 19.06 -16.29
N ALA A 94 -15.23 17.79 -16.68
CA ALA A 94 -14.51 16.72 -16.00
C ALA A 94 -12.98 16.88 -16.09
N ALA A 95 -12.46 17.48 -17.16
CA ALA A 95 -11.04 17.77 -17.31
C ALA A 95 -10.56 18.84 -16.32
N ARG A 96 -11.39 19.86 -16.01
CA ARG A 96 -11.06 20.83 -14.94
C ARG A 96 -10.97 20.16 -13.58
N GLU A 97 -11.86 19.22 -13.31
CA GLU A 97 -11.85 18.44 -12.09
C GLU A 97 -10.64 17.48 -12.01
N ALA A 98 -10.26 16.88 -13.13
CA ALA A 98 -9.02 16.12 -13.24
C ALA A 98 -7.77 16.99 -13.00
N ASP A 99 -7.76 18.23 -13.51
CA ASP A 99 -6.66 19.17 -13.31
C ASP A 99 -6.45 19.52 -11.83
N TRP A 100 -7.55 19.76 -11.12
CA TRP A 100 -7.52 19.93 -9.66
C TRP A 100 -6.97 18.69 -8.96
N LEU A 101 -7.44 17.49 -9.34
CA LEU A 101 -6.98 16.23 -8.74
C LEU A 101 -5.48 16.00 -8.95
N MET A 102 -4.96 16.28 -10.15
CA MET A 102 -3.52 16.19 -10.45
C MET A 102 -2.67 17.14 -9.59
N ALA A 103 -3.18 18.33 -9.30
CA ALA A 103 -2.51 19.29 -8.42
C ALA A 103 -2.57 18.87 -6.95
N GLU A 104 -3.68 18.26 -6.52
CA GLU A 104 -3.88 17.84 -5.13
C GLU A 104 -3.12 16.55 -4.81
N MET A 105 -3.02 15.61 -5.76
CA MET A 105 -2.35 14.31 -5.61
C MET A 105 -1.18 14.14 -6.61
N PRO A 106 0.05 14.55 -6.26
CA PRO A 106 1.20 14.48 -7.18
C PRO A 106 1.58 13.06 -7.64
N SER A 107 1.07 12.01 -7.01
CA SER A 107 1.26 10.62 -7.45
C SER A 107 0.39 10.23 -8.65
N TYR A 108 -0.63 11.02 -9.01
CA TYR A 108 -1.51 10.73 -10.14
C TYR A 108 -0.81 10.87 -11.49
N VAL A 109 0.10 11.85 -11.59
CA VAL A 109 0.81 12.15 -12.83
C VAL A 109 2.29 12.40 -12.61
N PRO A 110 3.13 12.14 -13.62
CA PRO A 110 4.55 12.43 -13.49
C PRO A 110 4.85 13.92 -13.23
N PRO A 111 5.94 14.27 -12.51
CA PRO A 111 6.24 15.65 -12.14
C PRO A 111 6.27 16.63 -13.32
N ARG A 112 6.79 16.19 -14.48
CA ARG A 112 6.83 17.00 -15.71
C ARG A 112 5.46 17.47 -16.21
N VAL A 113 4.40 16.74 -15.87
CA VAL A 113 3.03 17.09 -16.26
C VAL A 113 2.61 18.36 -15.54
N LEU A 114 3.01 18.55 -14.28
CA LEU A 114 2.62 19.72 -13.50
C LEU A 114 3.30 21.01 -14.00
N THR A 115 4.45 20.90 -14.65
CA THR A 115 5.24 22.03 -15.16
C THR A 115 5.08 22.29 -16.66
N ASN A 116 4.41 21.41 -17.42
CA ASN A 116 4.19 21.55 -18.86
C ASN A 116 2.71 21.73 -19.17
N HIS A 117 2.30 22.93 -19.58
CA HIS A 117 0.90 23.30 -19.78
C HIS A 117 0.18 22.43 -20.83
N GLU A 118 0.79 22.19 -21.99
CA GLU A 118 0.16 21.40 -23.06
C GLU A 118 0.03 19.92 -22.64
N LEU A 119 1.05 19.37 -22.00
CA LEU A 119 1.00 18.01 -21.48
C LEU A 119 -0.04 17.87 -20.37
N ARG A 120 -0.12 18.85 -19.47
CA ARG A 120 -1.13 18.93 -18.40
C ARG A 120 -2.55 18.91 -18.96
N GLN A 121 -2.83 19.70 -20.00
CA GLN A 121 -4.14 19.72 -20.65
C GLN A 121 -4.51 18.36 -21.26
N ARG A 122 -3.56 17.68 -21.92
CA ARG A 122 -3.79 16.34 -22.47
C ARG A 122 -4.10 15.33 -21.37
N TYR A 123 -3.35 15.37 -20.26
CA TYR A 123 -3.60 14.52 -19.10
C TYR A 123 -4.94 14.82 -18.44
N ALA A 124 -5.27 16.09 -18.22
CA ALA A 124 -6.53 16.53 -17.63
C ALA A 124 -7.72 15.99 -18.44
N ARG A 125 -7.66 16.08 -19.76
CA ARG A 125 -8.70 15.54 -20.64
C ARG A 125 -8.76 14.02 -20.61
N TRP A 126 -7.62 13.34 -20.62
CA TRP A 126 -7.53 11.88 -20.57
C TRP A 126 -8.05 11.29 -19.25
N ILE A 127 -7.71 11.90 -18.10
CA ILE A 127 -8.22 11.53 -16.77
C ILE A 127 -9.69 11.96 -16.62
N GLY A 128 -10.06 13.14 -17.11
CA GLY A 128 -11.43 13.65 -17.07
C GLY A 128 -12.42 12.72 -17.78
N PHE A 129 -11.98 12.09 -18.89
CA PHE A 129 -12.77 11.06 -19.57
C PHE A 129 -13.10 9.87 -18.64
N ASP A 130 -12.12 9.40 -17.85
CA ASP A 130 -12.34 8.31 -16.89
C ASP A 130 -13.29 8.71 -15.77
N LEU A 131 -13.07 9.90 -15.19
CA LEU A 131 -13.90 10.42 -14.11
C LEU A 131 -15.35 10.60 -14.57
N LEU A 132 -15.56 11.10 -15.80
CA LEU A 132 -16.88 11.25 -16.40
C LEU A 132 -17.57 9.90 -16.60
N HIS A 133 -16.89 8.93 -17.22
CA HIS A 133 -17.47 7.61 -17.48
C HIS A 133 -17.68 6.77 -16.21
N ALA A 134 -16.89 6.99 -15.16
CA ALA A 134 -17.15 6.41 -13.85
C ALA A 134 -18.50 6.87 -13.24
N ARG A 135 -19.00 8.05 -13.64
CA ARG A 135 -20.27 8.64 -13.17
C ARG A 135 -21.46 8.42 -14.11
N LEU A 136 -21.22 8.25 -15.40
CA LEU A 136 -22.28 7.97 -16.39
C LEU A 136 -22.96 6.61 -16.19
N GLY A 137 -22.36 5.71 -15.40
CA GLY A 137 -22.86 4.34 -15.21
C GLY A 137 -22.39 3.39 -16.33
N GLY A 138 -23.02 2.21 -16.41
CA GLY A 138 -22.68 1.21 -17.42
C GLY A 138 -21.38 0.43 -17.15
N ARG A 139 -20.73 -0.05 -18.23
CA ARG A 139 -19.59 -0.99 -18.14
C ARG A 139 -18.41 -0.43 -17.34
N VAL A 140 -18.01 0.82 -17.57
CA VAL A 140 -16.85 1.43 -16.87
C VAL A 140 -17.12 1.58 -15.37
N SER A 141 -18.30 2.07 -14.99
CA SER A 141 -18.70 2.18 -13.58
C SER A 141 -18.77 0.81 -12.89
N ALA A 142 -19.35 -0.20 -13.53
CA ALA A 142 -19.38 -1.57 -13.02
C ALA A 142 -17.98 -2.18 -12.84
N LEU A 143 -17.06 -1.87 -13.77
CA LEU A 143 -15.67 -2.29 -13.67
C LEU A 143 -14.92 -1.59 -12.52
N TYR A 144 -15.17 -0.31 -12.26
CA TYR A 144 -14.62 0.35 -11.07
C TYR A 144 -15.13 -0.27 -9.76
N THR A 145 -16.40 -0.67 -9.70
CA THR A 145 -16.94 -1.43 -8.55
C THR A 145 -16.22 -2.77 -8.39
N ARG A 146 -16.01 -3.53 -9.48
CA ARG A 146 -15.23 -4.77 -9.45
C ARG A 146 -13.78 -4.54 -9.04
N LEU A 147 -13.16 -3.45 -9.49
CA LEU A 147 -11.81 -3.08 -9.10
C LEU A 147 -11.75 -2.83 -7.58
N ASN A 148 -12.69 -2.07 -7.02
CA ASN A 148 -12.76 -1.82 -5.59
C ASN A 148 -12.98 -3.11 -4.78
N GLN A 149 -13.79 -4.05 -5.29
CA GLN A 149 -13.96 -5.37 -4.67
C GLN A 149 -12.68 -6.19 -4.68
N ALA A 150 -11.95 -6.21 -5.81
CA ALA A 150 -10.69 -6.93 -5.94
C ALA A 150 -9.58 -6.30 -5.06
N THR A 151 -9.56 -4.97 -4.96
CA THR A 151 -8.71 -4.21 -4.05
C THR A 151 -9.02 -4.53 -2.59
N ALA A 152 -10.30 -4.54 -2.20
CA ALA A 152 -10.72 -4.94 -0.86
C ALA A 152 -10.32 -6.39 -0.57
N ALA A 153 -10.31 -7.26 -1.59
CA ALA A 153 -9.83 -8.63 -1.49
C ALA A 153 -8.31 -8.74 -1.38
N LEU A 154 -7.50 -7.74 -1.72
CA LEU A 154 -6.08 -7.70 -1.31
C LEU A 154 -5.91 -7.30 0.16
N GLY A 155 -6.98 -6.84 0.81
CA GLY A 155 -7.00 -6.14 2.08
C GLY A 155 -6.04 -6.73 3.13
N PHE A 156 -5.07 -5.89 3.49
CA PHE A 156 -4.45 -5.73 4.81
C PHE A 156 -3.90 -6.95 5.55
N GLY A 157 -3.79 -8.11 4.90
CA GLY A 157 -3.38 -9.37 5.53
C GLY A 157 -4.53 -10.34 5.81
N ALA A 158 -5.73 -10.09 5.26
CA ALA A 158 -6.97 -10.88 5.40
C ALA A 158 -7.22 -11.88 4.26
N ASN A 159 -6.43 -11.83 3.18
CA ASN A 159 -6.55 -12.78 2.08
C ASN A 159 -5.52 -13.90 2.20
N GLU A 160 -6.00 -15.14 2.31
CA GLU A 160 -5.16 -16.34 2.28
C GLU A 160 -4.58 -16.62 0.89
N ASN A 161 -5.08 -15.94 -0.15
CA ASN A 161 -4.62 -16.04 -1.53
C ASN A 161 -4.48 -14.66 -2.20
N PRO A 162 -3.49 -13.85 -1.79
CA PRO A 162 -3.29 -12.51 -2.33
C PRO A 162 -3.02 -12.51 -3.85
N MET A 163 -2.42 -13.57 -4.37
CA MET A 163 -2.07 -13.67 -5.79
C MET A 163 -3.28 -13.73 -6.71
N GLU A 164 -4.35 -14.44 -6.33
CA GLU A 164 -5.58 -14.48 -7.13
C GLU A 164 -6.29 -13.12 -7.14
N ALA A 165 -6.29 -12.39 -6.03
CA ALA A 165 -6.81 -11.04 -5.99
C ALA A 165 -5.98 -10.08 -6.86
N VAL A 166 -4.64 -10.20 -6.87
CA VAL A 166 -3.78 -9.43 -7.80
C VAL A 166 -4.13 -9.73 -9.25
N LYS A 167 -4.25 -11.00 -9.63
CA LYS A 167 -4.63 -11.40 -11.00
C LYS A 167 -5.99 -10.83 -11.39
N ALA A 168 -6.97 -10.89 -10.49
CA ALA A 168 -8.29 -10.32 -10.72
C ALA A 168 -8.23 -8.79 -10.92
N MET A 169 -7.43 -8.07 -10.14
CA MET A 169 -7.22 -6.63 -10.32
C MET A 169 -6.57 -6.31 -11.66
N LEU A 170 -5.51 -7.02 -12.05
CA LEU A 170 -4.85 -6.84 -13.35
C LEU A 170 -5.82 -7.09 -14.52
N ALA A 171 -6.67 -8.12 -14.41
CA ALA A 171 -7.70 -8.40 -15.39
C ALA A 171 -8.71 -7.25 -15.51
N VAL A 172 -9.22 -6.74 -14.37
CA VAL A 172 -10.16 -5.62 -14.36
C VAL A 172 -9.53 -4.34 -14.92
N LEU A 173 -8.26 -4.05 -14.62
CA LEU A 173 -7.54 -2.90 -15.18
C LEU A 173 -7.39 -3.00 -16.71
N ARG A 174 -7.14 -4.20 -17.24
CA ARG A 174 -7.12 -4.46 -18.68
C ARG A 174 -8.50 -4.27 -19.30
N GLU A 175 -9.55 -4.81 -18.67
CA GLU A 175 -10.94 -4.63 -19.11
C GLU A 175 -11.35 -3.14 -19.10
N LEU A 176 -10.94 -2.37 -18.09
CA LEU A 176 -11.15 -0.93 -18.01
C LEU A 176 -10.47 -0.20 -19.18
N ALA A 177 -9.20 -0.51 -19.44
CA ALA A 177 -8.45 0.10 -20.53
C ALA A 177 -9.08 -0.21 -21.91
N GLN A 178 -9.58 -1.43 -22.12
CA GLN A 178 -10.29 -1.82 -23.33
C GLN A 178 -11.63 -1.09 -23.46
N ALA A 179 -12.44 -1.06 -22.39
CA ALA A 179 -13.72 -0.36 -22.39
C ALA A 179 -13.56 1.14 -22.71
N ARG A 180 -12.49 1.77 -22.23
CA ARG A 180 -12.15 3.16 -22.59
C ARG A 180 -11.90 3.34 -24.07
N GLN A 181 -11.13 2.45 -24.70
CA GLN A 181 -10.84 2.53 -26.13
C GLN A 181 -12.10 2.34 -26.97
N GLU A 182 -12.96 1.38 -26.60
CA GLU A 182 -14.26 1.15 -27.26
C GLU A 182 -15.18 2.37 -27.16
N LEU A 183 -15.10 3.12 -26.05
CA LEU A 183 -15.83 4.36 -25.83
C LEU A 183 -15.17 5.58 -26.48
N GLY A 184 -14.14 5.42 -27.32
CA GLY A 184 -13.50 6.54 -28.01
C GLY A 184 -12.71 7.48 -27.10
N SER A 185 -12.02 6.93 -26.10
CA SER A 185 -11.17 7.71 -25.20
C SER A 185 -10.19 8.62 -25.96
N PRO A 186 -9.87 9.82 -25.43
CA PRO A 186 -8.81 10.66 -25.97
C PRO A 186 -7.50 9.88 -26.15
N PRO A 187 -6.64 10.26 -27.12
CA PRO A 187 -5.33 9.66 -27.29
C PRO A 187 -4.53 9.67 -25.99
N ASP A 188 -3.65 8.68 -25.83
CA ASP A 188 -2.71 8.66 -24.71
C ASP A 188 -1.94 9.99 -24.66
N PRO A 189 -1.90 10.67 -23.50
CA PRO A 189 -1.33 12.03 -23.42
C PRO A 189 0.16 12.07 -23.75
N GLU A 190 0.84 10.93 -23.67
CA GLU A 190 2.26 10.81 -23.96
C GLU A 190 2.52 10.04 -25.25
N GLY A 191 1.49 9.42 -25.86
CA GLY A 191 1.59 8.54 -27.02
C GLY A 191 2.12 7.14 -26.70
N LEU A 192 1.86 6.63 -25.49
CA LEU A 192 2.24 5.26 -25.12
C LEU A 192 1.34 4.23 -25.81
N SER A 193 1.90 3.04 -26.05
CA SER A 193 1.10 1.88 -26.44
C SER A 193 0.17 1.44 -25.32
N PHE A 194 -0.87 0.66 -25.68
CA PHE A 194 -1.85 0.13 -24.72
C PHE A 194 -1.17 -0.61 -23.56
N GLU A 195 -0.23 -1.52 -23.85
CA GLU A 195 0.48 -2.30 -22.83
C GLU A 195 1.39 -1.42 -21.96
N ALA A 196 2.04 -0.40 -22.53
CA ALA A 196 2.86 0.53 -21.75
C ALA A 196 2.01 1.38 -20.79
N ARG A 197 0.85 1.88 -21.23
CA ARG A 197 -0.06 2.63 -20.34
C ARG A 197 -0.70 1.73 -19.29
N LEU A 198 -1.11 0.52 -19.66
CA LEU A 198 -1.67 -0.47 -18.73
C LEU A 198 -0.64 -0.83 -17.65
N ARG A 199 0.64 -1.00 -18.00
CA ARG A 199 1.72 -1.19 -17.03
C ARG A 199 1.83 -0.05 -16.03
N ILE A 200 1.79 1.20 -16.49
CA ILE A 200 1.84 2.37 -15.58
C ILE A 200 0.61 2.38 -14.65
N ALA A 201 -0.60 2.22 -15.19
CA ALA A 201 -1.83 2.21 -14.39
C ALA A 201 -1.83 1.07 -13.36
N SER A 202 -1.42 -0.14 -13.79
CA SER A 202 -1.23 -1.30 -12.91
C SER A 202 -0.20 -1.03 -11.82
N SER A 203 0.93 -0.39 -12.16
CA SER A 203 1.93 -0.02 -11.16
C SER A 203 1.39 0.99 -10.14
N GLN A 204 0.70 2.07 -10.57
CA GLN A 204 0.13 3.05 -9.64
C GLN A 204 -0.92 2.43 -8.72
N MET A 205 -1.76 1.52 -9.24
CA MET A 205 -2.81 0.87 -8.47
C MET A 205 -2.26 -0.21 -7.54
N LEU A 206 -1.55 -1.21 -8.08
CA LEU A 206 -1.14 -2.40 -7.32
C LEU A 206 0.07 -2.16 -6.43
N SER A 207 0.99 -1.27 -6.80
CA SER A 207 2.15 -1.03 -5.93
C SER A 207 1.76 -0.39 -4.60
N ALA A 208 0.60 0.26 -4.51
CA ALA A 208 0.02 0.73 -3.25
C ALA A 208 -0.28 -0.42 -2.27
N TYR A 209 -0.61 -1.60 -2.79
CA TYR A 209 -1.00 -2.78 -2.04
C TYR A 209 0.13 -3.80 -1.87
N LEU A 210 1.31 -3.58 -2.47
CA LEU A 210 2.47 -4.47 -2.31
C LEU A 210 2.87 -4.67 -0.84
N ARG A 211 2.63 -3.68 0.00
CA ARG A 211 2.91 -3.75 1.45
C ARG A 211 1.81 -4.45 2.24
N LEU A 212 0.73 -4.88 1.60
CA LEU A 212 -0.32 -5.69 2.23
C LEU A 212 -0.15 -7.18 1.95
N ILE A 213 0.78 -7.53 1.05
CA ILE A 213 1.10 -8.90 0.68
C ILE A 213 2.44 -9.33 1.28
N ALA A 214 2.57 -10.62 1.56
CA ALA A 214 3.78 -11.18 2.16
C ALA A 214 5.02 -10.91 1.25
N PRO A 215 6.20 -10.65 1.83
CA PRO A 215 7.42 -10.30 1.09
C PRO A 215 7.74 -11.25 -0.08
N GLU A 216 7.59 -12.56 0.12
CA GLU A 216 7.82 -13.60 -0.90
C GLU A 216 6.94 -13.47 -2.15
N HIS A 217 5.79 -12.77 -2.03
CA HIS A 217 4.86 -12.53 -3.14
C HIS A 217 5.11 -11.20 -3.86
N GLN A 218 5.86 -10.28 -3.27
CA GLN A 218 6.06 -8.93 -3.84
C GLN A 218 6.81 -8.96 -5.17
N GLY A 219 7.87 -9.77 -5.28
CA GLY A 219 8.62 -9.98 -6.52
C GLY A 219 7.74 -10.52 -7.65
N PRO A 220 7.04 -11.66 -7.44
CA PRO A 220 6.08 -12.20 -8.41
C PRO A 220 4.99 -11.20 -8.84
N VAL A 221 4.43 -10.40 -7.91
CA VAL A 221 3.43 -9.38 -8.27
C VAL A 221 4.03 -8.29 -9.15
N LEU A 222 5.25 -7.83 -8.85
CA LEU A 222 5.95 -6.87 -9.68
C LEU A 222 6.24 -7.44 -11.08
N GLU A 223 6.61 -8.71 -11.20
CA GLU A 223 6.76 -9.37 -12.51
C GLU A 223 5.45 -9.46 -13.29
N MET A 224 4.31 -9.64 -12.63
CA MET A 224 3.00 -9.60 -13.30
C MET A 224 2.66 -8.21 -13.87
N ILE A 225 3.15 -7.13 -13.24
CA ILE A 225 2.95 -5.76 -13.71
C ILE A 225 3.93 -5.42 -14.84
N TYR A 226 5.21 -5.75 -14.63
CA TYR A 226 6.33 -5.23 -15.42
C TYR A 226 6.86 -6.22 -16.47
N GLY A 227 6.50 -7.49 -16.37
CA GLY A 227 6.95 -8.59 -17.24
C GLY A 227 8.02 -9.47 -16.58
N GLN A 228 8.21 -10.69 -17.10
CA GLN A 228 9.23 -11.61 -16.61
C GLN A 228 10.65 -11.02 -16.73
N GLY A 229 11.47 -11.22 -15.69
CA GLY A 229 12.86 -10.74 -15.67
C GLY A 229 13.02 -9.23 -15.48
N SER A 230 11.91 -8.52 -15.24
CA SER A 230 11.92 -7.08 -14.92
C SER A 230 12.25 -6.80 -13.45
N VAL A 231 12.29 -7.84 -12.62
CA VAL A 231 12.47 -7.76 -11.18
C VAL A 231 13.75 -8.49 -10.78
N GLU A 232 14.53 -7.84 -9.93
CA GLU A 232 15.67 -8.46 -9.25
C GLU A 232 15.51 -8.31 -7.74
N VAL A 233 15.65 -9.42 -7.03
CA VAL A 233 15.57 -9.44 -5.57
C VAL A 233 16.98 -9.35 -5.00
N VAL A 234 17.27 -8.29 -4.25
CA VAL A 234 18.61 -8.02 -3.74
C VAL A 234 18.64 -8.00 -2.20
N GLY A 235 19.51 -8.84 -1.63
CA GLY A 235 19.78 -8.90 -0.20
C GLY A 235 18.75 -9.67 0.64
N PRO A 236 19.12 -10.11 1.86
CA PRO A 236 18.28 -10.95 2.70
C PRO A 236 17.01 -10.22 3.15
N ALA A 237 15.89 -10.94 3.24
CA ALA A 237 14.65 -10.52 3.88
C ALA A 237 14.86 -10.30 5.40
N SER A 238 15.45 -9.16 5.79
CA SER A 238 15.24 -8.67 7.16
C SER A 238 13.81 -8.16 7.29
N HIS A 239 13.23 -8.34 8.47
CA HIS A 239 11.80 -8.42 8.75
C HIS A 239 10.91 -7.33 8.12
N ASP A 240 9.76 -7.80 7.61
CA ASP A 240 8.54 -7.12 7.17
C ASP A 240 8.68 -5.88 6.27
N TYR A 241 8.39 -6.05 4.99
CA TYR A 241 8.04 -4.96 4.05
C TYR A 241 6.53 -4.67 4.03
N SER A 242 5.86 -5.07 5.11
CA SER A 242 4.43 -4.93 5.32
C SER A 242 4.12 -3.59 6.00
N LEU A 243 2.84 -3.20 6.11
CA LEU A 243 2.43 -2.09 6.98
C LEU A 243 2.72 -2.38 8.47
N TYR A 244 2.85 -3.64 8.82
CA TYR A 244 3.02 -4.13 10.17
C TYR A 244 4.24 -5.05 10.27
N PHE A 245 4.87 -5.05 11.44
CA PHE A 245 5.91 -6.01 11.80
C PHE A 245 5.54 -6.79 13.06
N ASP A 246 6.13 -7.97 13.21
CA ASP A 246 6.02 -8.77 14.42
C ASP A 246 6.94 -8.26 15.53
N TRP A 247 6.36 -8.02 16.70
CA TRP A 247 7.09 -7.61 17.89
C TRP A 247 6.78 -8.54 19.06
N GLU A 248 7.83 -9.12 19.64
CA GLU A 248 7.75 -9.88 20.87
C GLU A 248 7.84 -8.93 22.07
N CYS A 249 6.79 -8.89 22.88
CA CYS A 249 6.80 -8.12 24.11
C CYS A 249 7.82 -8.71 25.10
N PRO A 250 8.83 -7.93 25.54
CA PRO A 250 9.87 -8.43 26.45
C PRO A 250 9.34 -8.82 27.84
N ARG A 251 8.12 -8.36 28.19
CA ARG A 251 7.53 -8.61 29.51
C ARG A 251 6.64 -9.85 29.56
N CYS A 252 5.73 -10.01 28.60
CA CYS A 252 4.79 -11.14 28.57
C CYS A 252 5.05 -12.18 27.48
N GLY A 253 6.04 -11.97 26.61
CA GLY A 253 6.35 -12.85 25.49
C GLY A 253 5.26 -12.92 24.41
N LEU A 254 4.30 -11.99 24.43
CA LEU A 254 3.28 -11.91 23.39
C LEU A 254 3.90 -11.38 22.10
N PHE A 255 3.81 -12.15 21.03
CA PHE A 255 4.02 -11.68 19.66
C PHE A 255 2.79 -10.92 19.20
N SER A 256 2.99 -9.69 18.72
CA SER A 256 1.91 -8.82 18.27
C SER A 256 2.31 -8.00 17.05
N LEU A 257 1.30 -7.59 16.27
CA LEU A 257 1.49 -6.70 15.13
C LEU A 257 1.71 -5.26 15.62
N GLN A 258 2.75 -4.62 15.11
CA GLN A 258 3.06 -3.21 15.36
C GLN A 258 3.18 -2.46 14.02
N GLY A 259 2.66 -1.25 13.94
CA GLY A 259 2.71 -0.45 12.72
C GLY A 259 4.09 0.18 12.50
N HIS A 260 4.54 0.30 11.25
CA HIS A 260 5.85 0.92 10.92
C HIS A 260 5.96 2.42 11.28
N GLY A 261 4.81 3.07 11.49
CA GLY A 261 4.68 4.49 11.83
C GLY A 261 4.74 4.81 13.33
N VAL A 262 4.92 3.83 14.23
CA VAL A 262 4.89 4.07 15.68
C VAL A 262 6.21 4.64 16.21
N GLU A 263 6.14 5.53 17.21
CA GLU A 263 7.30 6.01 17.99
C GLU A 263 7.68 5.03 19.12
N VAL A 264 6.68 4.32 19.64
CA VAL A 264 6.81 3.30 20.68
C VAL A 264 6.01 2.07 20.28
N THR A 265 6.56 0.89 20.53
CA THR A 265 5.82 -0.37 20.42
C THR A 265 5.03 -0.58 21.70
N THR A 266 3.75 -0.95 21.58
CA THR A 266 2.85 -1.13 22.73
C THR A 266 2.28 -2.54 22.71
N CYS A 267 2.49 -3.29 23.80
CA CYS A 267 1.94 -4.64 23.93
C CYS A 267 0.42 -4.60 24.11
N PRO A 268 -0.37 -5.21 23.21
CA PRO A 268 -1.82 -5.27 23.39
C PRO A 268 -2.21 -6.17 24.56
N GLY A 269 -1.33 -6.99 25.12
CA GLY A 269 -1.64 -7.81 26.29
C GLY A 269 -1.44 -7.08 27.61
N CYS A 270 -0.18 -6.72 27.89
CA CYS A 270 0.21 -6.11 29.17
C CYS A 270 0.40 -4.59 29.12
N PHE A 271 0.21 -3.92 27.99
CA PHE A 271 0.45 -2.48 27.82
C PHE A 271 1.88 -2.02 28.12
N CYS A 272 2.84 -2.94 28.16
CA CYS A 272 4.26 -2.61 28.15
C CYS A 272 4.57 -1.76 26.91
N THR A 273 5.21 -0.61 27.10
CA THR A 273 5.68 0.26 26.02
C THR A 273 7.20 0.26 25.99
N ARG A 274 7.76 0.18 24.78
CA ARG A 274 9.20 0.31 24.53
C ARG A 274 9.42 1.25 23.36
N ARG A 275 10.50 2.00 23.41
CA ARG A 275 10.92 2.87 22.32
C ARG A 275 11.15 2.02 21.08
N PHE A 276 10.61 2.49 19.97
CA PHE A 276 10.82 1.81 18.71
C PHE A 276 12.27 2.00 18.25
N ASP A 277 13.00 0.89 18.10
CA ASP A 277 14.34 0.91 17.53
C ASP A 277 14.26 0.99 16.00
N VAL A 278 14.56 2.17 15.46
CA VAL A 278 14.56 2.42 14.02
C VAL A 278 15.60 1.59 13.27
N GLU A 279 16.64 1.07 13.94
CA GLU A 279 17.60 0.14 13.32
C GLU A 279 16.92 -1.15 12.84
N PHE A 280 15.81 -1.55 13.48
CA PHE A 280 15.02 -2.72 13.13
C PHE A 280 14.48 -2.68 11.69
N LEU A 281 14.25 -1.47 11.14
CA LEU A 281 13.75 -1.27 9.77
C LEU A 281 14.85 -0.84 8.79
N LYS A 282 16.12 -0.77 9.21
CA LYS A 282 17.18 -0.30 8.32
C LYS A 282 17.57 -1.36 7.31
N LEU A 283 17.61 -0.94 6.06
CA LEU A 283 18.16 -1.73 4.97
C LEU A 283 19.67 -1.93 5.19
N GLY A 284 20.16 -3.16 5.05
CA GLY A 284 21.59 -3.45 5.15
C GLY A 284 22.43 -2.67 4.13
N ALA A 285 23.74 -2.56 4.36
CA ALA A 285 24.65 -2.06 3.32
C ALA A 285 24.70 -3.06 2.16
N LEU A 286 24.86 -2.56 0.93
CA LEU A 286 24.83 -3.38 -0.27
C LEU A 286 25.75 -2.76 -1.34
N ALA A 287 26.46 -3.58 -2.09
CA ALA A 287 27.18 -3.13 -3.28
C ALA A 287 26.77 -3.95 -4.49
N GLN A 288 26.53 -3.28 -5.62
CA GLN A 288 26.03 -3.93 -6.84
C GLN A 288 26.47 -3.20 -8.11
N PRO A 289 26.53 -3.87 -9.27
CA PRO A 289 26.87 -3.22 -10.53
C PRO A 289 25.78 -2.24 -10.99
N CYS A 290 26.21 -1.12 -11.57
CA CYS A 290 25.35 -0.15 -12.22
C CYS A 290 24.71 -0.77 -13.47
N PRO A 291 23.38 -0.73 -13.63
CA PRO A 291 22.72 -1.30 -14.80
C PRO A 291 23.04 -0.54 -16.10
N SER A 292 23.56 0.68 -16.01
CA SER A 292 23.91 1.48 -17.19
C SER A 292 25.37 1.31 -17.63
N CYS A 293 26.33 1.31 -16.70
CA CYS A 293 27.77 1.31 -17.03
C CYS A 293 28.57 0.17 -16.40
N GLY A 294 27.95 -0.70 -15.60
CA GLY A 294 28.61 -1.81 -14.91
C GLY A 294 29.45 -1.41 -13.69
N ALA A 295 29.74 -0.12 -13.49
CA ALA A 295 30.50 0.35 -12.33
C ALA A 295 29.83 -0.02 -11.01
N ARG A 296 30.63 -0.35 -9.99
CA ARG A 296 30.13 -0.69 -8.65
C ARG A 296 29.43 0.51 -8.04
N VAL A 297 28.24 0.30 -7.49
CA VAL A 297 27.45 1.29 -6.75
C VAL A 297 27.21 0.77 -5.34
N GLU A 298 27.53 1.61 -4.36
CA GLU A 298 27.42 1.26 -2.95
C GLU A 298 26.22 1.96 -2.31
N PHE A 299 25.38 1.16 -1.67
CA PHE A 299 24.28 1.60 -0.83
C PHE A 299 24.75 1.58 0.62
N ALA A 300 24.78 2.76 1.23
CA ALA A 300 24.98 2.86 2.67
C ALA A 300 23.87 2.14 3.44
N ARG A 301 24.15 1.75 4.69
CA ARG A 301 23.14 1.20 5.61
C ARG A 301 22.00 2.21 5.75
N GLY A 302 20.76 1.77 5.55
CA GLY A 302 19.55 2.58 5.59
C GLY A 302 19.24 3.40 4.32
N ALA A 303 20.15 3.50 3.35
CA ALA A 303 19.95 4.37 2.19
C ALA A 303 19.02 3.74 1.13
N PRO A 304 17.79 4.23 0.90
CA PRO A 304 16.90 3.64 -0.12
C PRO A 304 17.47 3.78 -1.54
N GLU A 305 18.44 4.66 -1.74
CA GLU A 305 18.99 5.02 -3.04
C GLU A 305 20.52 5.10 -3.01
N ALA A 306 21.11 4.87 -4.17
CA ALA A 306 22.51 5.17 -4.43
C ALA A 306 22.67 5.66 -5.86
N ARG A 307 23.53 6.66 -6.05
CA ARG A 307 23.87 7.20 -7.37
C ARG A 307 25.18 6.58 -7.82
N CYS A 308 25.25 6.17 -9.08
CA CYS A 308 26.51 5.73 -9.67
C CYS A 308 27.43 6.94 -9.85
N ASP A 309 28.62 6.91 -9.25
CA ASP A 309 29.59 8.00 -9.36
C ASP A 309 30.11 8.19 -10.78
N PHE A 310 30.05 7.15 -11.61
CA PHE A 310 30.55 7.19 -12.98
C PHE A 310 29.52 7.76 -13.96
N CYS A 311 28.36 7.12 -14.11
CA CYS A 311 27.36 7.53 -15.11
C CYS A 311 26.19 8.33 -14.53
N THR A 312 26.21 8.62 -13.23
CA THR A 312 25.15 9.36 -12.51
C THR A 312 23.78 8.70 -12.49
N THR A 313 23.68 7.43 -12.92
CA THR A 313 22.44 6.65 -12.83
C THR A 313 22.08 6.44 -11.37
N THR A 314 20.89 6.87 -10.98
CA THR A 314 20.33 6.59 -9.66
C THR A 314 19.71 5.20 -9.66
N GLN A 315 20.13 4.37 -8.72
CA GLN A 315 19.52 3.10 -8.41
C GLN A 315 18.74 3.21 -7.10
N ARG A 316 17.60 2.55 -7.04
CA ARG A 316 16.70 2.59 -5.88
C ARG A 316 16.31 1.19 -5.43
N ARG A 317 16.17 1.05 -4.12
CA ARG A 317 15.65 -0.12 -3.44
C ARG A 317 14.16 0.08 -3.24
N PHE A 318 13.34 -0.83 -3.74
CA PHE A 318 11.92 -0.93 -3.41
C PHE A 318 11.82 -1.46 -1.98
N ALA A 319 11.85 -0.52 -1.05
CA ALA A 319 11.82 -0.78 0.38
C ALA A 319 11.38 0.50 1.11
N ALA A 320 10.32 0.41 1.90
CA ALA A 320 9.93 1.49 2.79
C ALA A 320 10.61 1.29 4.15
N THR A 321 11.26 2.34 4.63
CA THR A 321 11.82 2.45 5.98
C THR A 321 10.78 2.93 7.00
N GLY A 322 9.63 3.43 6.53
CA GLY A 322 8.56 4.00 7.35
C GLY A 322 8.92 5.35 7.98
N ALA A 323 10.03 5.96 7.58
CA ALA A 323 10.53 7.20 8.17
C ALA A 323 9.55 8.37 7.99
N ALA A 324 9.02 8.54 6.78
CA ALA A 324 8.02 9.57 6.47
C ALA A 324 6.74 9.37 7.29
N GLN A 325 6.25 8.13 7.40
CA GLN A 325 5.05 7.81 8.17
C GLN A 325 5.25 8.08 9.67
N ARG A 326 6.41 7.72 10.25
CA ARG A 326 6.72 8.03 11.67
C ARG A 326 6.76 9.52 11.94
N LEU A 327 7.36 10.30 11.03
CA LEU A 327 7.41 11.75 11.16
C LEU A 327 6.00 12.35 11.16
N LEU A 328 5.15 11.93 10.21
CA LEU A 328 3.75 12.38 10.15
C LEU A 328 2.96 11.95 11.40
N SER A 329 3.05 10.69 11.82
CA SER A 329 2.37 10.19 13.01
C SER A 329 2.78 10.97 14.26
N ARG A 330 4.06 11.33 14.39
CA ARG A 330 4.58 12.18 15.45
C ARG A 330 4.00 13.59 15.41
N GLU A 331 4.00 14.24 14.24
CA GLU A 331 3.44 15.59 14.07
C GLU A 331 1.95 15.65 14.46
N VAL A 332 1.17 14.68 13.97
CA VAL A 332 -0.27 14.58 14.29
C VAL A 332 -0.46 14.39 15.79
N ARG A 333 0.27 13.45 16.40
CA ARG A 333 0.19 13.20 17.84
C ARG A 333 0.55 14.44 18.66
N LEU A 334 1.63 15.14 18.32
CA LEU A 334 2.04 16.35 19.03
C LEU A 334 1.01 17.47 18.90
N THR A 335 0.38 17.60 17.74
CA THR A 335 -0.71 18.57 17.52
C THR A 335 -1.90 18.25 18.43
N VAL A 336 -2.36 17.01 18.44
CA VAL A 336 -3.45 16.55 19.32
C VAL A 336 -3.07 16.72 20.80
N ALA A 337 -1.83 16.38 21.16
CA ALA A 337 -1.35 16.52 22.52
C ALA A 337 -1.35 17.98 22.99
N ALA A 338 -0.89 18.90 22.15
CA ALA A 338 -0.94 20.33 22.44
C ALA A 338 -2.38 20.86 22.57
N GLN A 339 -3.28 20.43 21.69
CA GLN A 339 -4.70 20.84 21.71
C GLN A 339 -5.44 20.37 22.97
N HIS A 340 -5.12 19.17 23.47
CA HIS A 340 -5.81 18.54 24.60
C HIS A 340 -5.02 18.57 25.91
N GLY A 341 -3.86 19.26 25.96
CA GLY A 341 -3.00 19.31 27.14
C GLY A 341 -2.42 17.94 27.54
N LEU A 342 -2.23 17.03 26.58
CA LEU A 342 -1.65 15.71 26.82
C LEU A 342 -0.11 15.77 26.78
N PRO A 343 0.59 14.77 27.36
CA PRO A 343 2.05 14.69 27.31
C PRO A 343 2.59 14.67 25.87
N GLN A 344 3.64 15.46 25.63
CA GLN A 344 4.33 15.50 24.33
C GLN A 344 5.27 14.31 24.09
N GLU A 345 5.64 13.59 25.14
CA GLU A 345 6.43 12.36 25.05
C GLU A 345 5.59 11.17 25.52
N ILE A 346 5.76 10.03 24.86
CA ILE A 346 5.19 8.77 25.33
C ILE A 346 6.29 8.07 26.14
N PRO A 347 6.18 8.00 27.47
CA PRO A 347 7.19 7.33 28.28
C PRO A 347 7.16 5.83 28.02
N GLU A 348 8.32 5.19 28.18
CA GLU A 348 8.37 3.75 28.35
C GLU A 348 7.70 3.36 29.68
N GLN A 349 6.95 2.27 29.63
CA GLN A 349 6.19 1.78 30.76
C GLN A 349 6.37 0.26 30.81
N GLU A 350 6.54 -0.25 32.02
CA GLU A 350 6.53 -1.69 32.24
C GLU A 350 5.15 -2.28 31.91
N GLY A 351 4.07 -1.53 32.09
CA GLY A 351 2.69 -2.00 31.90
C GLY A 351 2.17 -2.81 33.09
N LEU A 352 1.17 -3.66 32.84
CA LEU A 352 0.54 -4.53 33.82
C LEU A 352 1.51 -5.61 34.34
N GLU A 353 1.32 -6.01 35.59
CA GLU A 353 2.10 -7.09 36.20
C GLU A 353 1.97 -8.41 35.43
N VAL A 354 3.11 -9.08 35.22
CA VAL A 354 3.22 -10.38 34.56
C VAL A 354 4.00 -11.33 35.46
N SER A 355 3.36 -12.42 35.85
CA SER A 355 3.97 -13.54 36.57
C SER A 355 3.71 -14.84 35.80
N ALA A 356 4.24 -15.97 36.26
CA ALA A 356 3.93 -17.28 35.67
C ALA A 356 2.41 -17.57 35.68
N ALA A 357 1.69 -17.11 36.71
CA ALA A 357 0.25 -17.31 36.85
C ALA A 357 -0.57 -16.40 35.91
N THR A 358 -0.13 -15.17 35.65
CA THR A 358 -0.91 -14.19 34.86
C THR A 358 -0.50 -14.13 33.39
N ARG A 359 0.61 -14.77 33.00
CA ARG A 359 1.16 -14.69 31.64
C ARG A 359 0.15 -15.10 30.57
N LEU A 360 -0.47 -16.28 30.73
CA LEU A 360 -1.44 -16.78 29.75
C LEU A 360 -2.65 -15.85 29.62
N GLN A 361 -3.15 -15.31 30.74
CA GLN A 361 -4.23 -14.33 30.73
C GLN A 361 -3.84 -13.07 29.96
N ARG A 362 -2.67 -12.49 30.22
CA ARG A 362 -2.20 -11.29 29.49
C ARG A 362 -1.99 -11.54 28.01
N GLN A 363 -1.49 -12.73 27.65
CA GLN A 363 -1.39 -13.13 26.26
C GLN A 363 -2.79 -13.27 25.63
N ALA A 364 -3.77 -13.85 26.34
CA ALA A 364 -5.14 -14.03 25.84
C ALA A 364 -5.85 -12.69 25.63
N GLU A 365 -5.73 -11.76 26.58
CA GLU A 365 -6.20 -10.38 26.44
C GLU A 365 -5.56 -9.70 25.21
N GLY A 366 -4.27 -9.95 24.97
CA GLY A 366 -3.56 -9.43 23.81
C GLY A 366 -4.06 -10.00 22.49
N VAL A 367 -4.27 -11.32 22.40
CA VAL A 367 -4.85 -11.97 21.20
C VAL A 367 -6.28 -11.49 20.96
N ALA A 368 -7.09 -11.35 22.02
CA ALA A 368 -8.43 -10.81 21.95
C ALA A 368 -8.44 -9.37 21.40
N ARG A 369 -7.59 -8.49 21.93
CA ARG A 369 -7.47 -7.10 21.44
C ARG A 369 -6.94 -7.04 20.01
N MET A 370 -5.99 -7.89 19.62
CA MET A 370 -5.55 -7.97 18.22
C MET A 370 -6.69 -8.37 17.28
N ALA A 371 -7.51 -9.35 17.67
CA ALA A 371 -8.70 -9.70 16.89
C ALA A 371 -9.70 -8.54 16.84
N GLN A 372 -9.95 -7.85 17.96
CA GLN A 372 -10.86 -6.69 17.99
C GLN A 372 -10.36 -5.53 17.11
N TRP A 373 -9.09 -5.14 17.24
CA TRP A 373 -8.52 -3.97 16.55
C TRP A 373 -8.22 -4.23 15.08
N PHE A 374 -7.88 -5.47 14.73
CA PHE A 374 -7.38 -5.81 13.40
C PHE A 374 -8.24 -6.86 12.67
N HIS A 375 -9.48 -7.14 13.08
CA HIS A 375 -10.33 -8.14 12.40
C HIS A 375 -10.56 -7.85 10.92
N MET A 376 -10.56 -6.58 10.51
CA MET A 376 -10.69 -6.20 9.09
C MET A 376 -9.39 -6.39 8.30
N PHE A 377 -8.29 -6.66 8.99
CA PHE A 377 -6.95 -6.59 8.45
C PHE A 377 -6.21 -7.93 8.54
N VAL A 378 -6.45 -8.76 9.56
CA VAL A 378 -5.62 -9.93 9.81
C VAL A 378 -6.37 -11.22 9.49
N THR A 379 -5.72 -12.12 8.75
CA THR A 379 -6.23 -13.48 8.49
C THR A 379 -6.32 -14.32 9.76
N PRO A 380 -7.21 -15.31 9.78
CA PRO A 380 -7.19 -16.38 10.78
C PRO A 380 -5.80 -17.01 10.95
N ALA A 381 -5.11 -17.28 9.84
CA ALA A 381 -3.78 -17.87 9.82
C ALA A 381 -2.72 -16.98 10.50
N ARG A 382 -2.75 -15.65 10.27
CA ARG A 382 -1.80 -14.72 10.89
C ARG A 382 -2.04 -14.56 12.39
N ILE A 383 -3.29 -14.48 12.85
CA ILE A 383 -3.60 -14.51 14.29
C ILE A 383 -3.13 -15.84 14.91
N TYR A 384 -3.35 -16.96 14.23
CA TYR A 384 -2.84 -18.26 14.68
C TYR A 384 -1.32 -18.30 14.80
N GLY A 385 -0.59 -17.80 13.80
CA GLY A 385 0.87 -17.71 13.82
C GLY A 385 1.40 -16.90 15.01
N LEU A 386 0.80 -15.74 15.29
CA LEU A 386 1.17 -14.88 16.42
C LEU A 386 0.90 -15.55 17.77
N ALA A 387 -0.27 -16.15 17.94
CA ALA A 387 -0.62 -16.89 19.15
C ALA A 387 0.33 -18.09 19.37
N ARG A 388 0.65 -18.81 18.30
CA ARG A 388 1.60 -19.93 18.32
C ARG A 388 3.02 -19.49 18.68
N ALA A 389 3.49 -18.37 18.14
CA ALA A 389 4.79 -17.80 18.51
C ALA A 389 4.83 -17.38 19.99
N SER A 390 3.69 -16.89 20.52
CA SER A 390 3.58 -16.39 21.90
C SER A 390 3.55 -17.47 22.98
N ALA A 391 2.87 -18.59 22.72
CA ALA A 391 2.58 -19.60 23.74
C ALA A 391 2.96 -21.04 23.36
N LYS A 392 3.49 -21.27 22.15
CA LYS A 392 3.95 -22.57 21.63
C LYS A 392 2.99 -23.72 21.97
N GLU A 393 3.32 -24.50 23.01
CA GLU A 393 2.56 -25.67 23.47
C GLU A 393 1.19 -25.33 24.07
N SER A 394 1.00 -24.09 24.55
CA SER A 394 -0.27 -23.62 25.15
C SER A 394 -1.18 -22.86 24.18
N THR A 395 -0.92 -22.93 22.87
CA THR A 395 -1.67 -22.18 21.84
C THR A 395 -3.18 -22.41 21.89
N SER A 396 -3.62 -23.66 22.09
CA SER A 396 -5.05 -23.99 22.16
C SER A 396 -5.74 -23.35 23.39
N ALA A 397 -5.07 -23.38 24.54
CA ALA A 397 -5.58 -22.76 25.77
C ALA A 397 -5.62 -21.23 25.65
N LEU A 398 -4.59 -20.64 25.04
CA LEU A 398 -4.53 -19.21 24.73
C LEU A 398 -5.72 -18.78 23.86
N PHE A 399 -6.01 -19.52 22.79
CA PHE A 399 -7.14 -19.23 21.91
C PHE A 399 -8.49 -19.37 22.60
N ALA A 400 -8.67 -20.42 23.40
CA ALA A 400 -9.91 -20.62 24.15
C ALA A 400 -10.19 -19.44 25.11
N ALA A 401 -9.17 -18.98 25.83
CA ALA A 401 -9.28 -17.83 26.72
C ALA A 401 -9.53 -16.52 25.95
N ALA A 402 -8.82 -16.29 24.84
CA ALA A 402 -9.05 -15.11 24.00
C ALA A 402 -10.46 -15.08 23.40
N LEU A 403 -10.97 -16.24 22.96
CA LEU A 403 -12.32 -16.35 22.41
C LEU A 403 -13.38 -16.02 23.45
N GLN A 404 -13.21 -16.46 24.71
CA GLN A 404 -14.13 -16.09 25.80
C GLN A 404 -14.20 -14.57 26.00
N ILE A 405 -13.06 -13.88 25.97
CA ILE A 405 -13.00 -12.42 26.11
C ILE A 405 -13.76 -11.74 24.95
N VAL A 406 -13.50 -12.14 23.71
CA VAL A 406 -14.14 -11.52 22.54
C VAL A 406 -15.64 -11.87 22.45
N MET A 407 -16.06 -13.05 22.89
CA MET A 407 -17.49 -13.41 22.95
C MET A 407 -18.28 -12.58 23.97
N ALA A 408 -17.63 -12.11 25.04
CA ALA A 408 -18.27 -11.28 26.05
C ALA A 408 -18.40 -9.80 25.60
N GLU A 409 -17.37 -9.26 24.96
CA GLU A 409 -17.24 -7.79 24.78
C GLU A 409 -16.81 -7.36 23.36
N GLY A 410 -16.58 -8.30 22.44
CA GLY A 410 -16.03 -8.03 21.11
C GLY A 410 -17.07 -7.98 19.99
N PRO A 411 -16.70 -7.41 18.82
CA PRO A 411 -17.56 -7.41 17.65
C PRO A 411 -17.70 -8.84 17.07
N PRO A 412 -18.83 -9.18 16.42
CA PRO A 412 -19.07 -10.50 15.83
C PRO A 412 -17.95 -10.97 14.87
N GLU A 413 -17.31 -10.03 14.17
CA GLU A 413 -16.23 -10.27 13.23
C GLU A 413 -14.97 -10.79 13.93
N ALA A 414 -14.64 -10.25 15.11
CA ALA A 414 -13.51 -10.71 15.90
C ALA A 414 -13.76 -12.13 16.47
N VAL A 415 -15.00 -12.45 16.83
CA VAL A 415 -15.40 -13.82 17.23
C VAL A 415 -15.18 -14.78 16.06
N LYS A 416 -15.71 -14.44 14.87
CA LYS A 416 -15.54 -15.26 13.66
C LYS A 416 -14.08 -15.48 13.30
N LEU A 417 -13.25 -14.43 13.43
CA LEU A 417 -11.81 -14.50 13.18
C LEU A 417 -11.12 -15.50 14.12
N LEU A 418 -11.35 -15.41 15.43
CA LEU A 418 -10.74 -16.32 16.41
C LEU A 418 -11.23 -17.77 16.24
N GLN A 419 -12.52 -17.96 15.95
CA GLN A 419 -13.07 -19.29 15.66
C GLN A 419 -12.44 -19.90 14.40
N ALA A 420 -12.27 -19.12 13.34
CA ALA A 420 -11.60 -19.57 12.13
C ALA A 420 -10.11 -19.86 12.38
N ALA A 421 -9.43 -19.05 13.20
CA ALA A 421 -8.01 -19.23 13.52
C ALA A 421 -7.79 -20.52 14.31
N GLN A 422 -8.68 -20.83 15.26
CA GLN A 422 -8.63 -22.06 16.04
C GLN A 422 -8.78 -23.31 15.17
N ARG A 423 -9.64 -23.27 14.13
CA ARG A 423 -9.83 -24.37 13.17
C ARG A 423 -8.60 -24.62 12.28
N LYS A 424 -7.73 -23.62 12.10
CA LYS A 424 -6.48 -23.72 11.34
C LYS A 424 -5.32 -24.36 12.14
N SER A 425 -5.54 -24.68 13.42
CA SER A 425 -4.54 -25.38 14.24
C SER A 425 -4.22 -26.76 13.65
N PRO A 426 -2.96 -27.08 13.31
CA PRO A 426 -2.60 -28.44 12.92
C PRO A 426 -2.58 -29.32 14.18
N ALA A 427 -3.74 -29.87 14.53
CA ALA A 427 -3.94 -31.21 15.09
C ALA A 427 -5.41 -31.44 15.52
N GLY A 428 -6.15 -32.19 14.70
CA GLY A 428 -6.80 -33.41 15.20
C GLY A 428 -5.92 -34.59 14.78
N PRO A 429 -5.99 -35.77 15.42
CA PRO A 429 -5.09 -36.87 15.12
C PRO A 429 -5.20 -37.21 13.64
N ALA A 430 -4.06 -37.44 12.99
CA ALA A 430 -4.06 -38.21 11.76
C ALA A 430 -4.81 -39.51 12.07
N SER A 431 -5.97 -39.73 11.45
CA SER A 431 -6.45 -41.08 11.31
C SER A 431 -5.38 -41.81 10.49
N GLU A 432 -4.73 -42.79 11.09
CA GLU A 432 -4.00 -43.83 10.38
C GLU A 432 -4.97 -44.55 9.44
N ALA A 433 -5.23 -43.97 8.28
CA ALA A 433 -5.88 -44.59 7.14
C ALA A 433 -5.94 -43.55 6.02
N GLU A 434 -4.90 -43.53 5.20
CA GLU A 434 -4.95 -43.37 3.73
C GLU A 434 -3.52 -43.19 3.21
N ILE A 435 -2.82 -44.32 3.15
CA ILE A 435 -2.00 -44.69 1.99
C ILE A 435 -2.93 -45.61 1.21
N PRO A 436 -3.28 -45.35 -0.07
CA PRO A 436 -2.40 -44.85 -1.14
C PRO A 436 -2.83 -43.54 -1.82
#